data_AF-A0AA42Z4D3-F1
#
_entry.id   AF-A0AA42Z4D3-F1
#
_cell.length_a   1.000
_cell.length_b   1.000
_cell.length_c   1.000
_cell.angle_alpha   90.00
_cell.angle_beta   90.00
_cell.angle_gamma   90.00
#
_symmetry.space_group_name_H-M   'P 1'
#
loop_
_entity.id
_entity.type
_entity.pdbx_description
1 polymer ?
#
loop_
_entity_poly.entity_id
_entity_poly.type
_entity_poly.pdbx_seq_one_letter_code
_entity_poly.pdbx_strand_id
1 'polypeptide(L)' 'MAFIDYIPETSIPEADRVDDQDNILQVHGIHSRIMRQHYDLYRELMYARGPLSRTQRELIGVTVSAINECHY' A
#
# COMPACT_ATOMS: atom_id res chain seq x y z
N MET A 1 12.17 -3.56 -3.90
CA MET A 1 12.30 -3.70 -5.37
C MET A 1 11.54 -4.93 -5.80
N ALA A 2 10.75 -4.85 -6.88
CA ALA A 2 9.97 -5.96 -7.42
C ALA A 2 10.67 -6.63 -8.62
N PHE A 3 10.13 -7.76 -9.06
CA PHE A 3 10.58 -8.49 -10.25
C PHE A 3 9.94 -7.98 -11.56
N ILE A 4 9.31 -6.80 -11.52
CA ILE A 4 8.66 -6.17 -12.67
C ILE A 4 9.13 -4.71 -12.76
N ASP A 5 9.07 -4.18 -13.97
CA ASP A 5 9.43 -2.78 -14.21
C ASP A 5 8.40 -1.83 -13.60
N TYR A 6 8.90 -0.80 -12.95
CA TYR A 6 8.06 0.31 -12.50
C TYR A 6 7.81 1.25 -13.67
N ILE A 7 6.60 1.81 -13.71
CA ILE A 7 6.26 2.84 -14.69
C ILE A 7 6.55 4.23 -14.12
N PRO A 8 6.97 5.20 -14.93
CA PRO A 8 7.18 6.56 -14.46
C PRO A 8 5.87 7.21 -14.01
N GLU A 9 5.89 8.07 -12.99
CA GLU A 9 4.68 8.76 -12.48
C GLU A 9 3.95 9.55 -13.57
N THR A 10 4.69 10.08 -14.55
CA THR A 10 4.12 10.79 -15.71
C THR A 10 3.18 9.92 -16.55
N SER A 11 3.30 8.60 -16.48
CA SER A 11 2.42 7.64 -17.16
C SER A 11 1.17 7.26 -16.34
N ILE A 12 1.11 7.68 -15.07
CA ILE A 12 -0.03 7.46 -14.18
C ILE A 12 -1.03 8.63 -14.33
N PRO A 13 -2.32 8.36 -14.59
CA PRO A 13 -3.37 9.38 -14.62
C PRO A 13 -3.40 10.17 -13.31
N GLU A 14 -3.55 11.49 -13.38
CA GLU A 14 -3.53 12.37 -12.19
C GLU A 14 -4.52 11.94 -11.10
N ALA A 15 -5.72 11.50 -11.51
CA ALA A 15 -6.76 11.02 -10.61
C ALA A 15 -6.36 9.76 -9.81
N ASP A 16 -5.42 8.97 -10.32
CA ASP A 16 -4.97 7.72 -9.68
C ASP A 16 -3.69 7.91 -8.85
N ARG A 17 -3.01 9.06 -8.95
CA ARG A 17 -1.77 9.31 -8.22
C ARG A 17 -2.01 9.31 -6.70
N VAL A 18 -1.02 8.88 -5.95
CA VAL A 18 -1.04 8.77 -4.48
C VAL A 18 0.17 9.49 -3.92
N ASP A 19 0.01 10.13 -2.77
CA ASP A 19 1.10 10.82 -2.06
C ASP A 19 1.82 9.83 -1.13
N ASP A 20 2.40 8.80 -1.74
CA ASP A 20 3.15 7.75 -1.06
C ASP A 20 4.04 7.03 -2.09
N GLN A 21 5.33 6.94 -1.79
CA GLN A 21 6.37 6.39 -2.65
C GLN A 21 6.88 5.03 -2.16
N ASP A 22 6.16 4.35 -1.26
CA ASP A 22 6.51 3.00 -0.86
C ASP A 22 6.50 2.06 -2.07
N ASN A 23 7.44 1.12 -2.11
CA ASN A 23 7.59 0.22 -3.26
C ASN A 23 6.30 -0.57 -3.55
N ILE A 24 5.50 -0.86 -2.53
CA ILE A 24 4.22 -1.56 -2.68
C ILE A 24 3.22 -0.77 -3.53
N LEU A 25 3.25 0.56 -3.50
CA LEU A 25 2.40 1.38 -4.36
C LEU A 25 3.03 1.55 -5.74
N GLN A 26 4.34 1.74 -5.81
CA GLN A 26 5.04 1.85 -7.11
C GLN A 26 4.83 0.62 -8.00
N VAL A 27 4.88 -0.60 -7.42
CA VAL A 27 4.64 -1.84 -8.16
C VAL A 27 3.20 -1.95 -8.69
N HIS A 28 2.23 -1.32 -8.01
CA HIS A 28 0.84 -1.27 -8.48
C HIS A 28 0.61 -0.24 -9.59
N GLY A 29 1.58 0.61 -9.93
CA GLY A 29 1.45 1.67 -10.93
C GLY A 29 0.94 1.19 -12.29
N ILE A 30 1.34 -0.02 -12.72
CA ILE A 30 0.88 -0.68 -13.96
C ILE A 30 -0.65 -0.78 -14.03
N HIS A 31 -1.32 -0.87 -12.88
CA HIS A 31 -2.76 -0.85 -12.72
C HIS A 31 -3.16 0.28 -11.76
N SER A 32 -2.90 1.53 -12.15
CA SER A 32 -3.05 2.75 -11.35
C SER A 32 -4.39 2.89 -10.61
N ARG A 33 -5.52 2.51 -11.22
CA ARG A 33 -6.82 2.57 -10.53
C ARG A 33 -6.87 1.64 -9.31
N ILE A 34 -6.25 0.46 -9.41
CA ILE A 34 -6.14 -0.49 -8.29
C ILE A 34 -5.14 0.03 -7.25
N MET A 35 -4.03 0.66 -7.68
CA MET A 35 -3.08 1.32 -6.77
C MET A 35 -3.78 2.34 -5.87
N ARG A 36 -4.59 3.25 -6.44
CA ARG A 36 -5.39 4.21 -5.67
C ARG A 36 -6.33 3.52 -4.69
N GLN A 37 -7.07 2.52 -5.15
CA GLN A 37 -8.01 1.77 -4.29
C GLN A 37 -7.29 1.05 -3.13
N HIS A 38 -6.10 0.47 -3.39
CA HIS A 38 -5.27 -0.12 -2.35
C HIS A 38 -4.86 0.93 -1.32
N TYR A 39 -4.31 2.06 -1.78
CA TYR A 39 -3.89 3.16 -0.91
C TYR A 39 -5.02 3.67 -0.02
N ASP A 40 -6.20 3.92 -0.59
CA ASP A 40 -7.36 4.42 0.15
C ASP A 40 -7.84 3.39 1.19
N LEU A 41 -7.90 2.11 0.81
CA LEU A 41 -8.23 1.02 1.74
C LEU A 41 -7.23 0.94 2.90
N TYR A 42 -5.93 0.95 2.59
CA TYR A 42 -4.87 0.88 3.60
C TYR A 42 -4.98 2.06 4.56
N ARG A 43 -5.18 3.28 4.05
CA ARG A 43 -5.33 4.47 4.88
C ARG A 43 -6.54 4.40 5.80
N GLU A 44 -7.68 3.97 5.27
CA GLU A 44 -8.89 3.81 6.08
C GLU A 44 -8.65 2.78 7.19
N LEU A 45 -8.16 1.60 6.84
CA LEU A 45 -7.92 0.51 7.80
C LEU A 45 -6.86 0.86 8.84
N MET A 46 -5.80 1.58 8.50
CA MET A 46 -4.67 1.82 9.41
C MET A 46 -4.77 3.13 10.21
N TYR A 47 -5.40 4.16 9.66
CA TYR A 47 -5.37 5.51 10.25
C TYR A 47 -6.73 6.06 10.67
N ALA A 48 -7.85 5.56 10.12
CA ALA A 48 -9.17 6.04 10.53
C ALA A 48 -9.48 5.66 11.99
N ARG A 49 -10.32 6.46 12.65
CA ARG A 49 -10.73 6.20 14.04
C ARG A 49 -11.48 4.87 14.12
N GLY A 50 -11.18 4.09 15.15
CA GLY A 50 -11.83 2.79 15.38
C GLY A 50 -11.46 2.23 16.74
N PRO A 51 -12.02 1.05 17.10
CA PRO A 51 -11.80 0.43 18.40
C PRO A 51 -10.36 -0.08 18.60
N LEU A 52 -9.61 -0.29 17.53
CA LEU A 52 -8.19 -0.66 17.57
C LEU A 52 -7.31 0.57 17.39
N SER A 53 -6.33 0.72 18.28
CA SER A 53 -5.22 1.68 18.14
C SER A 53 -4.33 1.33 16.95
N ARG A 54 -3.55 2.30 16.47
CA ARG A 54 -2.56 2.07 15.39
C ARG A 54 -1.58 0.96 15.76
N THR A 55 -1.05 0.96 16.98
CA THR A 55 -0.13 -0.09 17.46
C THR A 55 -0.75 -1.49 17.42
N GLN A 56 -2.04 -1.64 17.74
CA GLN A 56 -2.72 -2.94 17.64
C GLN A 56 -2.92 -3.39 16.19
N ARG A 57 -3.19 -2.45 15.27
CA ARG A 57 -3.30 -2.75 13.84
C ARG A 57 -1.95 -3.19 13.27
N GLU A 58 -0.87 -2.49 13.62
CA GLU A 58 0.49 -2.86 13.23
C GLU A 58 0.92 -4.21 13.84
N LEU A 59 0.53 -4.50 15.09
CA LEU A 59 0.78 -5.81 15.71
C LEU A 59 0.18 -6.94 14.87
N ILE A 60 -1.06 -6.77 14.39
CA ILE A 60 -1.71 -7.73 13.48
C ILE A 60 -0.91 -7.83 12.17
N GLY A 61 -0.56 -6.70 11.56
CA GLY A 61 0.22 -6.64 10.32
C GLY A 61 1.54 -7.42 10.42
N VAL A 62 2.38 -7.08 11.40
CA VAL A 62 3.68 -7.74 11.62
C VAL A 62 3.52 -9.22 11.95
N THR A 63 2.52 -9.60 12.75
CA THR A 63 2.29 -11.01 13.11
C THR A 63 1.91 -11.83 11.87
N VAL A 64 1.01 -11.32 11.04
CA VAL A 64 0.58 -11.99 9.80
C VAL A 64 1.74 -12.05 8.79
N SER A 65 2.53 -10.98 8.64
CA SER A 65 3.70 -10.97 7.77
C SER A 65 4.76 -11.99 8.21
N ALA A 66 5.03 -12.08 9.52
CA ALA A 66 5.97 -13.06 10.07
C ALA A 66 5.52 -14.51 9.83
N ILE A 67 4.23 -14.81 10.03
CA ILE A 67 3.65 -16.14 9.77
C ILE A 67 3.76 -16.51 8.28
N ASN A 68 3.61 -15.54 7.39
CA ASN A 68 3.67 -15.75 5.93
C ASN A 68 5.08 -15.59 5.35
N GLU A 69 6.10 -15.38 6.17
CA GLU A 69 7.48 -15.13 5.72
C GLU A 69 7.57 -13.96 4.69
N CYS A 70 6.69 -12.97 4.83
CA CYS A 70 6.66 -11.80 3.96
C CYS A 70 7.74 -10.81 4.40
N HIS A 71 8.80 -10.69 3.60
CA HIS A 71 10.00 -9.92 3.96
C HIS A 71 9.84 -8.40 3.81
N TYR A 72 9.08 -7.94 2.82
CA TYR A 72 8.82 -6.52 2.59
C TYR A 72 8.12 -5.88 3.79
#